data_AF-A0AAD7JSQ8-F1
#
_entry.id   AF-A0AAD7JSQ8-F1
#
_cell.length_a   1.000
_cell.length_b   1.000
_cell.length_c   1.000
_cell.angle_alpha   90.00
_cell.angle_beta   90.00
_cell.angle_gamma   90.00
#
_symmetry.space_group_name_H-M   'P 1'
#
loop_
_entity.id
_entity.type
_entity.pdbx_description
1 polymer ?
#
loop_
_entity_poly.entity_id
_entity_poly.type
_entity_poly.pdbx_seq_one_letter_code
_entity_poly.pdbx_strand_id
1 'polypeptide(L)'
;MATTTPRRIVVDDTDPTIQYSTGWFVADPTKLNTLGNYGPVYNSSSHATSTSGSTLTFPFNGTSITVMGTIDITTDTTTNTTDPTWTCYVDEIPISNPNPTFAFPENNWPLCNLAAVAGGAHTLTIQVTSKGQPFYFDNLLYTPLPSVAQESAVLEYTNMDSSVSFGSGWAPWGAQNVTQTPGAQVALNFHGTSVSLFGYVPTELPHNASSASYTIDGGPPVNFALNGLPAQSATVYNTLFLTTNTLTPETHNLVVSYDGDSAETPLVVGSFFVTNVSTPSSSTTTTSASSTASADLSTTPAAATKSTPVGAIAGGIVGCVAVLALIVGLVFWCRRRRRSVAADTRRTSANPFTMAAAETLPASVAGAQYASTSSALYSSTGGAQYSYSAVGSQHARPETLGSSSMYPDAPGAGPAYPYMRPASPHPPTDAASSYGGASHAHNLSGSYTSGSDPPPGAGYPTPTPSETSRKYQRELAATAAFMNMPLAPLRASGPRAVVLRHHQDSGVRLNSASSLGVPLPEPEPEIVELPPGYSRE
;
A
#
# COMPACT_ATOMS: atom_id res chain seq x y z
N MET A 1 -4.60 -10.94 -28.94
CA MET A 1 -3.37 -10.87 -28.12
C MET A 1 -3.81 -10.48 -26.72
N ALA A 2 -3.42 -11.24 -25.69
CA ALA A 2 -3.72 -10.82 -24.32
C ALA A 2 -2.90 -9.55 -24.02
N THR A 3 -3.56 -8.46 -23.69
CA THR A 3 -2.91 -7.22 -23.30
C THR A 3 -2.29 -7.43 -21.92
N THR A 4 -0.98 -7.65 -21.86
CA THR A 4 -0.23 -7.63 -20.60
C THR A 4 -0.31 -6.21 -20.03
N THR A 5 -0.83 -6.08 -18.81
CA THR A 5 -0.84 -4.81 -18.08
C THR A 5 0.62 -4.33 -17.94
N PRO A 6 0.95 -3.08 -18.32
CA PRO A 6 2.30 -2.57 -18.15
C PRO A 6 2.67 -2.54 -16.66
N ARG A 7 3.91 -2.95 -16.34
CA ARG A 7 4.44 -2.88 -14.97
C ARG A 7 4.72 -1.44 -14.59
N ARG A 8 4.52 -1.11 -13.31
CA ARG A 8 4.88 0.22 -12.81
C ARG A 8 6.40 0.32 -12.65
N ILE A 9 6.94 1.48 -12.98
CA ILE A 9 8.31 1.87 -12.63
C ILE A 9 8.27 2.47 -11.24
N VAL A 10 9.13 1.98 -10.35
CA VAL A 10 9.39 2.53 -9.02
C VAL A 10 10.57 3.49 -9.13
N VAL A 11 10.39 4.72 -8.67
CA VAL A 11 11.41 5.77 -8.64
C VAL A 11 11.64 6.17 -7.20
N ASP A 12 12.86 5.96 -6.75
CA ASP A 12 13.32 6.28 -5.39
C ASP A 12 13.44 7.79 -5.17
N ASP A 13 13.34 8.27 -3.93
CA ASP A 13 13.53 9.68 -3.62
C ASP A 13 14.93 10.20 -3.94
N THR A 14 15.92 9.32 -4.05
CA THR A 14 17.27 9.72 -4.43
C THR A 14 17.47 9.81 -5.95
N ASP A 15 16.44 9.54 -6.76
CA ASP A 15 16.54 9.61 -8.22
C ASP A 15 16.84 11.04 -8.69
N PRO A 16 17.90 11.25 -9.49
CA PRO A 16 18.36 12.58 -9.89
C PRO A 16 17.40 13.31 -10.84
N THR A 17 16.41 12.62 -11.41
CA THR A 17 15.36 13.25 -12.23
C THR A 17 14.33 13.98 -11.38
N ILE A 18 14.26 13.70 -10.08
CA ILE A 18 13.43 14.43 -9.13
C ILE A 18 14.10 15.76 -8.79
N GLN A 19 13.37 16.85 -8.99
CA GLN A 19 13.85 18.19 -8.67
C GLN A 19 13.22 18.69 -7.38
N TYR A 20 14.06 18.89 -6.37
CA TYR A 20 13.68 19.48 -5.10
C TYR A 20 13.97 20.97 -5.11
N SER A 21 12.98 21.79 -4.75
CA SER A 21 13.20 23.21 -4.50
C SER A 21 14.02 23.45 -3.22
N THR A 22 14.29 24.72 -2.89
CA THR A 22 14.94 25.06 -1.62
C THR A 22 14.06 24.68 -0.42
N GLY A 23 14.67 24.15 0.64
CA GLY A 23 14.00 23.79 1.91
C GLY A 23 13.84 22.30 2.16
N TRP A 24 14.19 21.45 1.19
CA TRP A 24 14.24 20.00 1.35
C TRP A 24 15.54 19.54 2.01
N PHE A 25 15.45 18.42 2.75
CA PHE A 25 16.57 17.76 3.39
C PHE A 25 16.38 16.23 3.37
N VAL A 26 17.46 15.47 3.53
CA VAL A 26 17.40 14.01 3.67
C VAL A 26 16.95 13.69 5.10
N ALA A 27 15.83 12.98 5.24
CA ALA A 27 15.30 12.55 6.52
C ALA A 27 16.13 11.40 7.10
N ASP A 28 16.07 11.22 8.42
CA ASP A 28 16.74 10.12 9.11
C ASP A 28 15.92 8.82 8.99
N PRO A 29 16.33 7.86 8.15
CA PRO A 29 15.55 6.65 7.91
C PRO A 29 15.47 5.76 9.15
N THR A 30 16.43 5.87 10.09
CA THR A 30 16.40 5.06 11.32
C THR A 30 15.22 5.41 12.22
N LYS A 31 14.77 6.68 12.18
CA LYS A 31 13.57 7.13 12.87
C LYS A 31 12.32 6.71 12.10
N LEU A 32 12.29 6.95 10.80
CA LEU A 32 11.13 6.64 9.96
C LEU A 32 10.84 5.14 9.95
N ASN A 33 11.85 4.28 9.86
CA ASN A 33 11.70 2.82 9.80
C ASN A 33 11.03 2.20 11.04
N THR A 34 10.88 2.97 12.14
CA THR A 34 10.18 2.54 13.35
C THR A 34 8.75 3.04 13.45
N LEU A 35 8.30 3.86 12.49
CA LEU A 35 6.96 4.44 12.47
C LEU A 35 5.95 3.48 11.87
N GLY A 36 4.81 3.39 12.56
CA GLY A 36 3.67 2.64 12.06
C GLY A 36 3.92 1.14 11.99
N ASN A 37 3.04 0.46 11.26
CA ASN A 37 3.19 -0.96 10.94
C ASN A 37 3.29 -1.21 9.43
N TYR A 38 3.42 -0.16 8.62
CA TYR A 38 3.49 -0.24 7.16
C TYR A 38 4.88 -0.53 6.58
N GLY A 39 5.82 -0.97 7.43
CA GLY A 39 7.18 -1.33 7.03
C GLY A 39 8.13 -0.12 6.99
N PRO A 40 9.41 -0.36 6.70
CA PRO A 40 10.41 0.71 6.55
C PRO A 40 10.15 1.56 5.30
N VAL A 41 10.75 2.75 5.25
CA VAL A 41 10.81 3.54 4.01
C VAL A 41 11.61 2.78 2.94
N TYR A 42 11.24 2.97 1.68
CA TYR A 42 11.84 2.28 0.55
C TYR A 42 13.33 2.61 0.47
N ASN A 43 14.14 1.58 0.18
CA ASN A 43 15.60 1.68 0.09
C ASN A 43 16.32 2.33 1.30
N SER A 44 15.62 2.46 2.45
CA SER A 44 16.10 3.21 3.61
C SER A 44 16.50 4.66 3.29
N SER A 45 15.79 5.33 2.39
CA SER A 45 15.92 6.76 2.09
C SER A 45 14.58 7.48 2.19
N SER A 46 14.61 8.79 2.40
CA SER A 46 13.45 9.68 2.32
C SER A 46 13.92 11.14 2.30
N HIS A 47 13.27 11.96 1.47
CA HIS A 47 13.42 13.41 1.48
C HIS A 47 12.25 14.07 2.19
N ALA A 48 12.52 15.10 2.97
CA ALA A 48 11.50 15.82 3.71
C ALA A 48 11.66 17.33 3.63
N THR A 49 10.57 18.05 3.90
CA THR A 49 10.58 19.51 4.06
C THR A 49 9.60 19.94 5.14
N SER A 50 10.04 20.87 6.00
CA SER A 50 9.21 21.63 6.93
C SER A 50 9.04 23.09 6.51
N THR A 51 9.48 23.42 5.28
CA THR A 51 9.44 24.78 4.73
C THR A 51 8.18 24.96 3.90
N SER A 52 7.32 25.90 4.31
CA SER A 52 6.12 26.26 3.54
C SER A 52 6.50 26.83 2.16
N GLY A 53 5.82 26.36 1.13
CA GLY A 53 6.09 26.74 -0.27
C GLY A 53 7.14 25.88 -0.95
N SER A 54 7.78 24.92 -0.26
CA SER A 54 8.65 23.95 -0.92
C SER A 54 7.87 23.09 -1.91
N THR A 55 8.44 22.92 -3.09
CA THR A 55 7.94 22.07 -4.16
C THR A 55 8.90 20.93 -4.49
N LEU A 56 8.35 19.85 -5.04
CA LEU A 56 9.04 18.75 -5.71
C LEU A 56 8.43 18.58 -7.09
N THR A 57 9.25 18.42 -8.14
CA THR A 57 8.76 18.12 -9.49
C THR A 57 9.42 16.88 -10.09
N PHE A 58 8.64 16.09 -10.83
CA PHE A 58 9.12 14.89 -11.52
C PHE A 58 8.46 14.75 -12.90
N PRO A 59 9.25 14.69 -14.00
CA PRO A 59 8.73 14.41 -15.32
C PRO A 59 8.50 12.91 -15.51
N PHE A 60 7.35 12.52 -16.07
CA PHE A 60 7.07 11.12 -16.40
C PHE A 60 6.33 11.00 -17.73
N ASN A 61 6.43 9.84 -18.38
CA ASN A 61 5.69 9.54 -19.60
C ASN A 61 4.85 8.27 -19.39
N GLY A 62 3.56 8.42 -19.16
CA GLY A 62 2.77 7.33 -18.59
C GLY A 62 1.27 7.56 -18.54
N THR A 63 0.58 6.68 -17.81
CA THR A 63 -0.89 6.65 -17.73
C THR A 63 -1.43 6.66 -16.30
N SER A 64 -0.58 6.58 -15.28
CA SER A 64 -0.96 6.68 -13.86
C SER A 64 0.25 7.05 -13.02
N ILE A 65 0.04 7.64 -11.85
CA ILE A 65 1.11 7.89 -10.87
C ILE A 65 0.58 7.80 -9.43
N THR A 66 1.38 7.21 -8.55
CA THR A 66 1.15 7.15 -7.11
C THR A 66 2.42 7.64 -6.40
N VAL A 67 2.26 8.54 -5.44
CA VAL A 67 3.37 9.06 -4.62
C VAL A 67 3.26 8.43 -3.24
N MET A 68 4.35 7.85 -2.76
CA MET A 68 4.47 7.20 -1.47
C MET A 68 5.37 8.01 -0.53
N GLY A 69 5.08 7.94 0.77
CA GLY A 69 5.93 8.53 1.80
C GLY A 69 5.46 8.18 3.19
N THR A 70 5.94 8.95 4.16
CA THR A 70 5.49 8.85 5.56
C THR A 70 4.42 9.91 5.80
N ILE A 71 3.19 9.47 6.10
CA ILE A 71 2.20 10.38 6.66
C ILE A 71 2.57 10.59 8.13
N ASP A 72 2.84 11.82 8.54
CA ASP A 72 3.11 12.19 9.94
C ASP A 72 2.62 13.63 10.13
N ILE A 73 1.33 13.74 10.46
CA ILE A 73 0.63 15.01 10.59
C ILE A 73 0.32 15.33 12.06
N THR A 74 0.30 16.61 12.37
CA THR A 74 -0.22 17.15 13.61
C THR A 74 -1.54 17.87 13.33
N THR A 75 -2.55 17.60 14.15
CA THR A 75 -3.85 18.27 14.05
C THR A 75 -4.07 19.07 15.32
N ASP A 76 -4.12 20.39 15.17
CA ASP A 76 -4.56 21.29 16.23
C ASP A 76 -6.09 21.25 16.29
N THR A 77 -6.62 20.62 17.34
CA THR A 77 -8.07 20.48 17.56
C THR A 77 -8.77 21.78 17.92
N THR A 78 -8.03 22.81 18.34
CA THR A 78 -8.59 24.12 18.70
C THR A 78 -8.82 24.98 17.47
N THR A 79 -7.89 24.93 16.51
CA THR A 79 -8.01 25.66 15.23
C THR A 79 -8.54 24.80 14.09
N ASN A 80 -8.69 23.50 14.32
CA ASN A 80 -9.01 22.48 13.33
C ASN A 80 -8.08 22.55 12.10
N THR A 81 -6.78 22.79 12.36
CA THR A 81 -5.76 22.87 11.31
C THR A 81 -4.83 21.65 11.37
N THR A 82 -4.47 21.16 10.19
CA THR A 82 -3.52 20.05 10.00
C THR A 82 -2.19 20.59 9.49
N ASP A 83 -1.08 20.01 9.95
CA ASP A 83 0.29 20.35 9.54
C ASP A 83 1.13 19.06 9.39
N PRO A 84 1.79 18.81 8.25
CA PRO A 84 1.75 19.57 7.01
C PRO A 84 0.43 19.38 6.25
N THR A 85 0.20 20.27 5.29
CA THR A 85 -0.74 20.04 4.19
C THR A 85 0.03 20.08 2.89
N TRP A 86 -0.47 19.37 1.87
CA TRP A 86 0.15 19.36 0.55
C TRP A 86 -0.91 19.31 -0.53
N THR A 87 -0.55 19.75 -1.72
CA THR A 87 -1.36 19.57 -2.92
C THR A 87 -0.49 19.00 -4.02
N CYS A 88 -0.98 17.97 -4.69
CA CYS A 88 -0.28 17.34 -5.80
C CYS A 88 -0.98 17.72 -7.11
N TYR A 89 -0.19 17.94 -8.15
CA TYR A 89 -0.65 18.31 -9.47
C TYR A 89 -0.02 17.39 -10.50
N VAL A 90 -0.76 17.05 -11.54
CA VAL A 90 -0.23 16.52 -12.79
C VAL A 90 -0.63 17.49 -13.88
N ASP A 91 0.36 18.09 -14.55
CA ASP A 91 0.17 19.13 -15.56
C ASP A 91 -0.69 20.30 -15.05
N GLU A 92 -0.35 20.79 -13.85
CA GLU A 92 -1.07 21.87 -13.14
C GLU A 92 -2.52 21.52 -12.73
N ILE A 93 -2.98 20.29 -12.99
CA ILE A 93 -4.30 19.82 -12.58
C ILE A 93 -4.18 19.10 -11.23
N PRO A 94 -4.92 19.53 -10.18
CA PRO A 94 -4.85 18.90 -8.87
C PRO A 94 -5.33 17.45 -8.92
N ILE A 95 -4.60 16.55 -8.26
CA ILE A 95 -4.92 15.13 -8.14
C ILE A 95 -5.31 14.77 -6.70
N SER A 96 -5.75 13.53 -6.48
CA SER A 96 -6.23 13.09 -5.17
C SER A 96 -5.09 12.93 -4.16
N ASN A 97 -5.32 13.37 -2.93
CA ASN A 97 -4.52 13.00 -1.77
C ASN A 97 -5.33 12.00 -0.93
N PRO A 98 -5.04 10.69 -1.00
CA PRO A 98 -5.82 9.68 -0.27
C PRO A 98 -5.66 9.82 1.25
N ASN A 99 -6.78 10.03 1.94
CA ASN A 99 -6.86 10.13 3.40
C ASN A 99 -5.75 11.01 4.02
N PRO A 100 -5.71 12.31 3.68
CA PRO A 100 -4.60 13.21 4.02
C PRO A 100 -4.60 13.65 5.48
N THR A 101 -5.65 13.30 6.23
CA THR A 101 -5.83 13.64 7.64
C THR A 101 -5.70 12.41 8.54
N PHE A 102 -5.00 11.38 8.09
CA PHE A 102 -4.79 10.18 8.89
C PHE A 102 -3.89 10.49 10.10
N ALA A 103 -4.42 10.30 11.30
CA ALA A 103 -3.84 10.86 12.53
C ALA A 103 -2.65 10.07 13.10
N PHE A 104 -2.23 8.97 12.46
CA PHE A 104 -1.14 8.14 12.96
C PHE A 104 0.02 8.10 11.96
N PRO A 105 1.27 8.18 12.45
CA PRO A 105 2.41 8.12 11.55
C PRO A 105 2.53 6.75 10.89
N GLU A 106 2.54 6.71 9.56
CA GLU A 106 2.67 5.47 8.78
C GLU A 106 3.57 5.70 7.55
N ASN A 107 4.53 4.81 7.35
CA ASN A 107 5.32 4.75 6.11
C ASN A 107 4.52 4.12 4.98
N ASN A 108 5.08 4.10 3.77
CA ASN A 108 4.47 3.47 2.60
C ASN A 108 3.01 3.89 2.42
N TRP A 109 2.71 5.15 2.75
CA TRP A 109 1.38 5.72 2.65
C TRP A 109 1.23 6.46 1.32
N PRO A 110 0.14 6.26 0.56
CA PRO A 110 -0.07 7.00 -0.67
C PRO A 110 -0.46 8.45 -0.36
N LEU A 111 0.47 9.37 -0.61
CA LEU A 111 0.32 10.81 -0.38
C LEU A 111 -0.41 11.48 -1.55
N CYS A 112 -0.19 10.99 -2.77
CA CYS A 112 -0.86 11.45 -3.98
C CYS A 112 -1.24 10.25 -4.84
N ASN A 113 -2.38 10.31 -5.54
CA ASN A 113 -2.78 9.26 -6.46
C ASN A 113 -3.54 9.81 -7.67
N LEU A 114 -3.09 9.42 -8.86
CA LEU A 114 -3.78 9.59 -10.13
C LEU A 114 -3.88 8.22 -10.80
N ALA A 115 -5.04 7.59 -10.68
CA ALA A 115 -5.27 6.22 -11.16
C ALA A 115 -5.26 6.11 -12.70
N ALA A 116 -5.58 7.19 -13.41
CA ALA A 116 -5.58 7.22 -14.87
C ALA A 116 -5.39 8.64 -15.39
N VAL A 117 -4.54 8.79 -16.41
CA VAL A 117 -4.36 9.98 -17.25
C VAL A 117 -4.18 9.53 -18.70
N ALA A 118 -4.48 10.42 -19.65
CA ALA A 118 -4.22 10.16 -21.06
C ALA A 118 -2.73 9.86 -21.27
N GLY A 119 -2.39 8.84 -22.05
CA GLY A 119 -0.99 8.47 -22.25
C GLY A 119 -0.19 9.60 -22.90
N GLY A 120 0.85 10.08 -22.22
CA GLY A 120 1.71 11.13 -22.73
C GLY A 120 2.78 11.55 -21.73
N ALA A 121 3.53 12.59 -22.10
CA ALA A 121 4.46 13.25 -21.21
C ALA A 121 3.68 14.14 -20.22
N HIS A 122 4.04 14.04 -18.95
CA HIS A 122 3.41 14.70 -17.83
C HIS A 122 4.45 15.22 -16.84
N THR A 123 4.06 16.19 -16.03
CA THR A 123 4.86 16.65 -14.90
C THR A 123 4.07 16.55 -13.61
N LEU A 124 4.57 15.73 -12.67
CA LEU A 124 4.11 15.74 -11.28
C LEU A 124 4.72 16.97 -10.58
N THR A 125 3.88 17.71 -9.85
CA THR A 125 4.33 18.75 -8.91
C THR A 125 3.67 18.52 -7.55
N ILE A 126 4.46 18.49 -6.49
CA ILE A 126 3.96 18.49 -5.10
C ILE A 126 4.29 19.84 -4.50
N GLN A 127 3.32 20.50 -3.90
CA GLN A 127 3.51 21.75 -3.15
C GLN A 127 3.15 21.53 -1.69
N VAL A 128 4.09 21.81 -0.80
CA VAL A 128 3.95 21.60 0.65
C VAL A 128 3.70 22.92 1.36
N THR A 129 2.76 22.92 2.29
CA THR A 129 2.55 23.98 3.27
C THR A 129 2.77 23.38 4.66
N SER A 130 3.79 23.88 5.36
CA SER A 130 4.16 23.40 6.69
C SER A 130 4.35 24.55 7.68
N LYS A 131 4.02 24.33 8.95
CA LYS A 131 4.31 25.23 10.09
C LYS A 131 5.44 24.69 11.00
N GLY A 132 6.13 23.64 10.56
CA GLY A 132 7.23 23.01 11.28
C GLY A 132 7.18 21.49 11.25
N GLN A 133 6.00 20.88 11.13
CA GLN A 133 5.87 19.42 10.96
C GLN A 133 6.33 19.03 9.54
N PRO A 134 7.34 18.17 9.39
CA PRO A 134 7.84 17.82 8.06
C PRO A 134 6.85 17.01 7.23
N PHE A 135 6.82 17.27 5.92
CA PHE A 135 6.27 16.38 4.90
C PHE A 135 7.38 15.44 4.42
N TYR A 136 7.12 14.13 4.40
CA TYR A 136 8.10 13.11 4.02
C TYR A 136 7.71 12.42 2.72
N PHE A 137 8.58 12.48 1.72
CA PHE A 137 8.49 11.77 0.44
C PHE A 137 9.53 10.65 0.40
N ASP A 138 9.16 9.50 -0.19
CA ASP A 138 9.97 8.27 -0.17
C ASP A 138 10.16 7.69 -1.57
N ASN A 139 9.06 7.41 -2.29
CA ASN A 139 9.17 6.95 -3.67
C ASN A 139 7.91 7.31 -4.45
N LEU A 140 7.96 7.12 -5.76
CA LEU A 140 6.78 7.17 -6.61
C LEU A 140 6.73 5.98 -7.56
N LEU A 141 5.52 5.62 -7.97
CA LEU A 141 5.26 4.56 -8.92
C LEU A 141 4.40 5.09 -10.06
N TYR A 142 4.82 4.89 -11.30
CA TYR A 142 4.02 5.28 -12.46
C TYR A 142 3.95 4.17 -13.51
N THR A 143 2.85 4.12 -14.25
CA THR A 143 2.70 3.16 -15.37
C THR A 143 3.27 3.79 -16.63
N PRO A 144 4.39 3.32 -17.19
CA PRO A 144 5.04 3.93 -18.34
C PRO A 144 4.30 3.65 -19.65
N LEU A 145 4.50 4.50 -20.66
CA LEU A 145 4.15 4.14 -22.03
C LEU A 145 5.10 3.05 -22.57
N PRO A 146 4.67 2.25 -23.56
CA PRO A 146 5.52 1.24 -24.19
C PRO A 146 6.81 1.79 -24.83
N SER A 147 6.85 3.09 -25.14
CA SER A 147 8.01 3.77 -25.70
C SER A 147 9.05 4.21 -24.67
N VAL A 148 8.73 4.17 -23.38
CA VAL A 148 9.67 4.56 -22.32
C VAL A 148 10.72 3.47 -22.16
N ALA A 149 11.99 3.85 -22.24
CA ALA A 149 13.10 2.97 -21.93
C ALA A 149 13.03 2.57 -20.45
N GLN A 150 13.05 1.27 -20.18
CA GLN A 150 13.01 0.71 -18.83
C GLN A 150 14.38 0.19 -18.41
N GLU A 151 15.45 0.64 -19.07
CA GLU A 151 16.81 0.22 -18.73
C GLU A 151 17.18 0.69 -17.32
N SER A 152 17.65 -0.23 -16.50
CA SER A 152 18.01 0.03 -15.10
C SER A 152 16.86 0.52 -14.21
N ALA A 153 15.64 0.62 -14.75
CA ALA A 153 14.46 0.97 -13.97
C ALA A 153 14.09 -0.18 -13.02
N VAL A 154 13.61 0.17 -11.83
CA VAL A 154 13.02 -0.83 -10.93
C VAL A 154 11.56 -1.03 -11.33
N LEU A 155 11.21 -2.26 -11.70
CA LEU A 155 9.86 -2.64 -12.09
C LEU A 155 9.16 -3.39 -10.96
N GLU A 156 7.92 -3.02 -10.69
CA GLU A 156 7.06 -3.72 -9.74
C GLU A 156 6.30 -4.87 -10.43
N TYR A 157 6.49 -6.07 -9.90
CA TYR A 157 5.74 -7.28 -10.22
C TYR A 157 4.84 -7.59 -9.04
N THR A 158 3.54 -7.34 -9.19
CA THR A 158 2.55 -7.69 -8.15
C THR A 158 2.35 -9.20 -8.07
N ASN A 159 1.74 -9.69 -6.99
CA ASN A 159 1.27 -11.08 -6.88
C ASN A 159 0.28 -11.49 -7.99
N MET A 160 -0.30 -10.55 -8.74
CA MET A 160 -1.17 -10.83 -9.90
C MET A 160 -0.47 -10.71 -11.25
N ASP A 161 0.83 -10.42 -11.28
CA ASP A 161 1.59 -10.31 -12.53
C ASP A 161 1.66 -11.68 -13.22
N SER A 162 1.48 -11.70 -14.55
CA SER A 162 1.52 -12.93 -15.34
C SER A 162 2.86 -13.68 -15.30
N SER A 163 3.94 -13.00 -14.91
CA SER A 163 5.26 -13.60 -14.71
C SER A 163 5.45 -14.22 -13.33
N VAL A 164 4.50 -14.02 -12.40
CA VAL A 164 4.47 -14.63 -11.08
C VAL A 164 3.54 -15.84 -11.11
N SER A 165 4.01 -16.98 -10.63
CA SER A 165 3.24 -18.21 -10.57
C SER A 165 3.34 -18.86 -9.19
N PHE A 166 2.19 -19.24 -8.65
CA PHE A 166 2.09 -19.91 -7.35
C PHE A 166 1.85 -21.40 -7.56
N GLY A 167 2.66 -22.24 -6.91
CA GLY A 167 2.50 -23.69 -6.91
C GLY A 167 1.37 -24.18 -6.00
N SER A 168 1.33 -25.48 -5.75
CA SER A 168 0.43 -26.06 -4.74
C SER A 168 0.77 -25.56 -3.33
N GLY A 169 -0.24 -25.39 -2.48
CA GLY A 169 -0.06 -24.99 -1.08
C GLY A 169 -0.24 -23.49 -0.80
N TRP A 170 -0.58 -22.69 -1.81
CA TRP A 170 -0.91 -21.26 -1.66
C TRP A 170 -2.41 -21.02 -1.57
N ALA A 171 -2.79 -20.04 -0.76
CA ALA A 171 -4.16 -19.57 -0.61
C ALA A 171 -4.23 -18.04 -0.75
N PRO A 172 -5.37 -17.48 -1.19
CA PRO A 172 -5.58 -16.04 -1.15
C PRO A 172 -5.71 -15.54 0.30
N TRP A 173 -5.12 -14.38 0.58
CA TRP A 173 -5.22 -13.67 1.85
C TRP A 173 -5.37 -12.17 1.57
N GLY A 174 -6.61 -11.69 1.60
CA GLY A 174 -6.94 -10.34 1.15
C GLY A 174 -6.58 -10.12 -0.32
N ALA A 175 -5.76 -9.10 -0.60
CA ALA A 175 -5.21 -8.82 -1.93
C ALA A 175 -3.94 -9.63 -2.25
N GLN A 176 -3.47 -10.47 -1.33
CA GLN A 176 -2.17 -11.14 -1.39
C GLN A 176 -2.32 -12.67 -1.42
N ASN A 177 -1.19 -13.36 -1.54
CA ASN A 177 -1.11 -14.81 -1.47
C ASN A 177 -0.28 -15.24 -0.25
N VAL A 178 -0.76 -16.25 0.48
CA VAL A 178 -0.10 -16.78 1.68
C VAL A 178 0.10 -18.29 1.58
N THR A 179 1.17 -18.79 2.19
CA THR A 179 1.35 -20.20 2.46
C THR A 179 1.83 -20.48 3.88
N GLN A 180 1.32 -21.59 4.43
CA GLN A 180 1.78 -22.27 5.64
C GLN A 180 2.16 -23.73 5.33
N THR A 181 2.24 -24.08 4.04
CA THR A 181 2.46 -25.46 3.58
C THR A 181 3.95 -25.65 3.32
N PRO A 182 4.65 -26.52 4.09
CA PRO A 182 6.07 -26.77 3.87
C PRO A 182 6.35 -27.17 2.41
N GLY A 183 7.38 -26.57 1.81
CA GLY A 183 7.78 -26.80 0.42
C GLY A 183 6.90 -26.15 -0.64
N ALA A 184 5.90 -25.33 -0.27
CA ALA A 184 5.14 -24.54 -1.23
C ALA A 184 6.05 -23.49 -1.91
N GLN A 185 5.87 -23.31 -3.22
CA GLN A 185 6.78 -22.49 -4.03
C GLN A 185 6.05 -21.39 -4.79
N VAL A 186 6.69 -20.23 -4.91
CA VAL A 186 6.32 -19.17 -5.85
C VAL A 186 7.50 -18.95 -6.79
N ALA A 187 7.21 -18.82 -8.09
CA ALA A 187 8.21 -18.55 -9.11
C ALA A 187 7.95 -17.22 -9.80
N LEU A 188 9.03 -16.51 -10.13
CA LEU A 188 9.04 -15.26 -10.90
C LEU A 188 10.00 -15.41 -12.07
N ASN A 189 9.48 -15.27 -13.29
CA ASN A 189 10.30 -15.10 -14.49
C ASN A 189 10.54 -13.60 -14.74
N PHE A 190 11.78 -13.16 -14.76
CA PHE A 190 12.11 -11.75 -14.92
C PHE A 190 13.31 -11.54 -15.83
N HIS A 191 13.46 -10.32 -16.32
CA HIS A 191 14.62 -9.89 -17.07
C HIS A 191 15.26 -8.76 -16.27
N GLY A 192 16.48 -8.93 -15.78
CA GLY A 192 17.04 -7.97 -14.84
C GLY A 192 18.30 -8.44 -14.12
N THR A 193 18.77 -7.64 -13.17
CA THR A 193 20.03 -7.86 -12.43
C THR A 193 19.85 -8.04 -10.93
N SER A 194 18.66 -7.79 -10.39
CA SER A 194 18.36 -8.07 -8.98
C SER A 194 16.87 -8.16 -8.74
N VAL A 195 16.49 -8.87 -7.68
CA VAL A 195 15.11 -8.95 -7.20
C VAL A 195 15.05 -8.69 -5.70
N SER A 196 14.11 -7.86 -5.26
CA SER A 196 13.70 -7.75 -3.87
C SER A 196 12.28 -8.30 -3.71
N LEU A 197 12.06 -9.15 -2.71
CA LEU A 197 10.73 -9.67 -2.36
C LEU A 197 10.19 -8.92 -1.13
N PHE A 198 9.05 -8.27 -1.30
CA PHE A 198 8.28 -7.66 -0.24
C PHE A 198 7.06 -8.51 0.12
N GLY A 199 6.77 -8.58 1.41
CA GLY A 199 5.65 -9.35 1.94
C GLY A 199 5.09 -8.77 3.22
N TYR A 200 4.33 -9.61 3.92
CA TYR A 200 3.60 -9.24 5.13
C TYR A 200 3.87 -10.27 6.21
N VAL A 201 3.89 -9.81 7.46
CA VAL A 201 3.93 -10.67 8.63
C VAL A 201 2.59 -10.50 9.37
N PRO A 202 1.63 -11.42 9.18
CA PRO A 202 0.25 -11.26 9.64
C PRO A 202 0.07 -11.51 11.15
N THR A 203 -0.72 -10.66 11.82
CA THR A 203 -1.04 -10.80 13.26
C THR A 203 -1.92 -12.01 13.56
N GLU A 204 -2.75 -12.43 12.63
CA GLU A 204 -3.79 -13.46 12.83
C GLU A 204 -3.31 -14.89 12.56
N LEU A 205 -2.09 -15.05 12.02
CA LEU A 205 -1.45 -16.34 11.77
C LEU A 205 -0.30 -16.56 12.78
N PRO A 206 0.33 -17.75 12.84
CA PRO A 206 1.37 -18.04 13.82
C PRO A 206 2.58 -17.10 13.69
N HIS A 207 3.25 -16.87 14.82
CA HIS A 207 4.31 -15.86 14.93
C HIS A 207 5.71 -16.42 15.19
N ASN A 208 5.85 -17.74 15.38
CA ASN A 208 7.17 -18.33 15.60
C ASN A 208 8.02 -18.12 14.35
N ALA A 209 9.27 -17.71 14.51
CA ALA A 209 10.15 -17.48 13.36
C ALA A 209 10.29 -18.76 12.52
N SER A 210 10.30 -18.61 11.20
CA SER A 210 10.53 -19.68 10.23
C SER A 210 11.63 -19.27 9.25
N SER A 211 11.79 -20.02 8.18
CA SER A 211 12.68 -19.67 7.08
C SER A 211 12.04 -19.98 5.74
N ALA A 212 12.63 -19.41 4.70
CA ALA A 212 12.38 -19.76 3.32
C ALA A 212 13.71 -19.72 2.57
N SER A 213 13.70 -20.25 1.37
CA SER A 213 14.88 -20.31 0.52
C SER A 213 14.53 -19.86 -0.88
N TYR A 214 15.53 -19.34 -1.60
CA TYR A 214 15.36 -19.02 -3.01
C TYR A 214 16.46 -19.63 -3.87
N THR A 215 16.13 -19.93 -5.12
CA THR A 215 17.09 -20.30 -6.17
C THR A 215 16.97 -19.34 -7.34
N ILE A 216 18.08 -19.08 -8.01
CA ILE A 216 18.12 -18.41 -9.30
C ILE A 216 18.54 -19.46 -10.33
N ASP A 217 17.73 -19.62 -11.37
CA ASP A 217 17.99 -20.51 -12.51
C ASP A 217 18.30 -21.97 -12.14
N GLY A 218 17.68 -22.46 -11.07
CA GLY A 218 17.91 -23.83 -10.55
C GLY A 218 19.27 -24.01 -9.89
N GLY A 219 19.98 -22.93 -9.59
CA GLY A 219 21.20 -22.93 -8.80
C GLY A 219 20.99 -23.33 -7.33
N PRO A 220 22.06 -23.28 -6.51
CA PRO A 220 21.98 -23.63 -5.09
C PRO A 220 21.00 -22.74 -4.32
N PRO A 221 20.24 -23.29 -3.35
CA PRO A 221 19.32 -22.51 -2.54
C PRO A 221 20.06 -21.57 -1.59
N VAL A 222 19.54 -20.35 -1.48
CA VAL A 222 19.97 -19.33 -0.53
C VAL A 222 18.84 -19.11 0.48
N ASN A 223 19.13 -19.33 1.76
CA ASN A 223 18.15 -19.23 2.83
C ASN A 223 18.01 -17.80 3.34
N PHE A 224 16.80 -17.41 3.72
CA PHE A 224 16.48 -16.16 4.40
C PHE A 224 15.46 -16.42 5.52
N ALA A 225 15.48 -15.56 6.53
CA ALA A 225 14.67 -15.71 7.72
C ALA A 225 13.30 -15.03 7.57
N LEU A 226 12.28 -15.65 8.15
CA LEU A 226 10.97 -15.07 8.39
C LEU A 226 10.83 -14.86 9.89
N ASN A 227 11.19 -13.68 10.38
CA ASN A 227 11.41 -13.41 11.80
C ASN A 227 10.15 -13.53 12.68
N GLY A 228 8.96 -13.52 12.07
CA GLY A 228 7.70 -13.53 12.80
C GLY A 228 7.39 -12.24 13.55
N LEU A 229 6.46 -12.33 14.51
CA LEU A 229 6.01 -11.20 15.31
C LEU A 229 6.21 -11.46 16.80
N PRO A 230 6.54 -10.44 17.60
CA PRO A 230 6.34 -10.51 19.04
C PRO A 230 4.85 -10.71 19.37
N ALA A 231 4.57 -11.38 20.49
CA ALA A 231 3.19 -11.57 20.95
C ALA A 231 2.42 -10.24 21.04
N GLN A 232 1.17 -10.23 20.58
CA GLN A 232 0.28 -9.05 20.57
C GLN A 232 0.77 -7.89 19.69
N SER A 233 1.54 -8.16 18.64
CA SER A 233 1.88 -7.16 17.60
C SER A 233 0.85 -7.17 16.48
N ALA A 234 0.58 -6.02 15.86
CA ALA A 234 -0.19 -5.99 14.62
C ALA A 234 0.59 -6.59 13.44
N THR A 235 -0.14 -6.80 12.35
CA THR A 235 0.43 -7.15 11.05
C THR A 235 1.47 -6.12 10.66
N VAL A 236 2.65 -6.57 10.24
CA VAL A 236 3.67 -5.71 9.64
C VAL A 236 3.59 -5.85 8.12
N TYR A 237 3.40 -4.73 7.43
CA TYR A 237 3.28 -4.65 5.97
C TYR A 237 4.62 -4.27 5.34
N ASN A 238 4.74 -4.48 4.02
CA ASN A 238 5.89 -4.10 3.20
C ASN A 238 7.25 -4.54 3.79
N THR A 239 7.30 -5.75 4.35
CA THR A 239 8.53 -6.31 4.90
C THR A 239 9.42 -6.80 3.78
N LEU A 240 10.65 -6.29 3.69
CA LEU A 240 11.67 -6.82 2.80
C LEU A 240 12.15 -8.18 3.33
N PHE A 241 11.82 -9.27 2.65
CA PHE A 241 12.24 -10.61 3.05
C PHE A 241 13.60 -11.00 2.47
N LEU A 242 13.86 -10.63 1.22
CA LEU A 242 15.15 -10.88 0.60
C LEU A 242 15.43 -9.83 -0.48
N THR A 243 16.73 -9.61 -0.71
CA THR A 243 17.26 -9.02 -1.93
C THR A 243 18.31 -9.98 -2.47
N THR A 244 18.23 -10.30 -3.76
CA THR A 244 19.23 -11.16 -4.38
C THR A 244 20.57 -10.43 -4.47
N ASN A 245 21.66 -11.18 -4.57
CA ASN A 245 22.91 -10.60 -5.06
C ASN A 245 22.73 -10.08 -6.50
N THR A 246 23.67 -9.25 -6.96
CA THR A 246 23.69 -8.81 -8.35
C THR A 246 23.85 -10.02 -9.28
N LEU A 247 22.95 -10.10 -10.25
CA LEU A 247 22.87 -11.13 -11.28
C LEU A 247 23.40 -10.61 -12.61
N THR A 248 23.64 -11.52 -13.54
CA THR A 248 23.94 -11.17 -14.94
C THR A 248 22.75 -10.44 -15.58
N PRO A 249 22.96 -9.54 -16.55
CA PRO A 249 21.88 -8.79 -17.19
C PRO A 249 21.14 -9.64 -18.22
N GLU A 250 20.37 -10.63 -17.77
CA GLU A 250 19.67 -11.58 -18.64
C GLU A 250 18.27 -11.97 -18.12
N THR A 251 17.65 -12.98 -18.75
CA THR A 251 16.39 -13.56 -18.27
C THR A 251 16.68 -14.60 -17.21
N HIS A 252 16.05 -14.46 -16.06
CA HIS A 252 16.20 -15.33 -14.91
C HIS A 252 14.86 -15.90 -14.45
N ASN A 253 14.92 -17.04 -13.77
CA ASN A 253 13.83 -17.62 -13.02
C ASN A 253 14.20 -17.68 -11.54
N LEU A 254 13.51 -16.87 -10.73
CA LEU A 254 13.56 -16.92 -9.28
C LEU A 254 12.51 -17.92 -8.78
N VAL A 255 12.90 -18.87 -7.94
CA VAL A 255 11.96 -19.76 -7.22
C VAL A 255 12.17 -19.60 -5.74
N VAL A 256 11.14 -19.17 -5.01
CA VAL A 256 11.12 -19.07 -3.56
C VAL A 256 10.32 -20.23 -2.98
N SER A 257 10.90 -20.95 -2.03
CA SER A 257 10.31 -22.11 -1.34
C SER A 257 10.12 -21.78 0.14
N TYR A 258 8.93 -22.07 0.68
CA TYR A 258 8.66 -21.94 2.10
C TYR A 258 9.20 -23.15 2.86
N ASP A 259 10.07 -22.93 3.84
CA ASP A 259 10.74 -24.00 4.60
C ASP A 259 10.13 -24.19 6.01
N GLY A 260 9.19 -23.34 6.41
CA GLY A 260 8.47 -23.46 7.68
C GLY A 260 7.23 -24.36 7.61
N ASP A 261 6.43 -24.32 8.68
CA ASP A 261 5.19 -25.09 8.79
C ASP A 261 3.97 -24.29 9.28
N SER A 262 2.90 -24.98 9.70
CA SER A 262 1.63 -24.39 10.13
C SER A 262 1.63 -23.83 11.56
N ALA A 263 2.69 -24.05 12.34
CA ALA A 263 2.91 -23.48 13.67
C ALA A 263 3.89 -22.29 13.64
N GLU A 264 4.44 -21.97 12.47
CA GLU A 264 5.41 -20.89 12.28
C GLU A 264 4.90 -19.79 11.35
N THR A 265 5.71 -18.74 11.23
CA THR A 265 5.42 -17.53 10.47
C THR A 265 5.19 -17.88 9.00
N PRO A 266 4.01 -17.57 8.43
CA PRO A 266 3.73 -17.88 7.04
C PRO A 266 4.55 -17.02 6.08
N LEU A 267 4.74 -17.51 4.86
CA LEU A 267 5.23 -16.70 3.76
C LEU A 267 4.04 -16.02 3.06
N VAL A 268 3.94 -14.70 3.19
CA VAL A 268 2.96 -13.86 2.45
C VAL A 268 3.69 -13.08 1.36
N VAL A 269 3.30 -13.26 0.10
CA VAL A 269 3.91 -12.55 -1.04
C VAL A 269 3.10 -11.30 -1.35
N GLY A 270 3.76 -10.15 -1.33
CA GLY A 270 3.22 -8.87 -1.75
C GLY A 270 3.60 -8.52 -3.18
N SER A 271 4.84 -8.11 -3.36
CA SER A 271 5.39 -7.69 -4.65
C SER A 271 6.86 -8.05 -4.76
N PHE A 272 7.32 -8.16 -6.00
CA PHE A 272 8.72 -8.25 -6.34
C PHE A 272 9.15 -6.97 -7.04
N PHE A 273 10.28 -6.41 -6.64
CA PHE A 273 10.89 -5.26 -7.30
C PHE A 273 12.12 -5.77 -8.04
N VAL A 274 12.15 -5.55 -9.36
CA VAL A 274 13.19 -6.08 -10.25
C VAL A 274 13.95 -4.93 -10.88
N THR A 275 15.28 -4.91 -10.74
CA THR A 275 16.12 -3.97 -11.51
C THR A 275 16.23 -4.48 -12.94
N ASN A 276 15.53 -3.84 -13.86
CA ASN A 276 15.39 -4.29 -15.25
C ASN A 276 16.65 -4.00 -16.08
N VAL A 277 16.82 -4.77 -17.16
CA VAL A 277 17.86 -4.56 -18.16
C VAL A 277 17.26 -4.45 -19.57
N SER A 278 17.91 -3.71 -20.45
CA SER A 278 17.48 -3.58 -21.85
C SER A 278 17.65 -4.90 -22.59
N THR A 279 16.60 -5.41 -23.23
CA THR A 279 16.78 -6.37 -24.33
C THR A 279 17.19 -5.57 -25.56
N PRO A 280 18.31 -5.91 -26.26
CA PRO A 280 18.62 -5.26 -27.52
C PRO A 280 17.49 -5.55 -28.49
N SER A 281 16.70 -4.51 -28.81
CA SER A 281 15.61 -4.61 -29.77
C SER A 281 16.21 -4.99 -31.13
N SER A 282 16.08 -6.26 -31.51
CA SER A 282 16.50 -6.74 -32.82
C SER A 282 15.53 -6.17 -33.84
N SER A 283 15.89 -5.03 -34.45
CA SER A 283 15.21 -4.50 -35.61
C SER A 283 15.42 -5.47 -36.78
N THR A 284 14.51 -6.42 -36.98
CA THR A 284 14.48 -7.22 -38.20
C THR A 284 14.00 -6.33 -39.35
N THR A 285 14.95 -5.76 -40.09
CA THR A 285 14.72 -5.27 -41.45
C THR A 285 14.40 -6.47 -42.36
N THR A 286 13.13 -6.66 -42.68
CA THR A 286 12.68 -7.65 -43.66
C THR A 286 12.85 -7.09 -45.06
N THR A 287 13.92 -7.52 -45.74
CA THR A 287 14.09 -7.38 -47.18
C THR A 287 13.18 -8.40 -47.87
N SER A 288 12.08 -7.94 -48.47
CA SER A 288 11.20 -8.78 -49.28
C SER A 288 11.84 -9.07 -50.64
N ALA A 289 12.23 -10.32 -50.88
CA ALA A 289 12.53 -10.83 -52.20
C ALA A 289 11.49 -11.90 -52.58
N SER A 290 10.71 -11.59 -53.61
CA SER A 290 9.68 -12.45 -54.19
C SER A 290 10.32 -13.42 -55.19
N SER A 291 10.02 -14.72 -55.09
CA SER A 291 10.13 -15.63 -56.23
C SER A 291 9.14 -16.78 -56.12
N THR A 292 8.41 -16.98 -57.21
CA THR A 292 7.25 -17.84 -57.41
C THR A 292 7.65 -19.27 -57.83
N ALA A 293 6.91 -20.25 -57.29
CA ALA A 293 6.50 -21.55 -57.82
C ALA A 293 7.52 -22.54 -58.43
N SER A 294 7.51 -23.79 -57.95
CA SER A 294 6.95 -24.95 -58.68
C SER A 294 6.93 -26.21 -57.79
N ALA A 295 5.90 -27.04 -58.02
CA ALA A 295 5.59 -28.26 -57.28
C ALA A 295 6.43 -29.45 -57.76
N ASP A 296 6.72 -30.39 -56.86
CA ASP A 296 6.63 -31.82 -57.19
C ASP A 296 6.42 -32.71 -55.97
N LEU A 297 5.62 -33.75 -56.17
CA LEU A 297 5.04 -34.68 -55.21
C LEU A 297 6.02 -35.81 -54.84
N SER A 298 6.05 -36.26 -53.57
CA SER A 298 6.25 -37.69 -53.18
C SER A 298 6.12 -37.97 -51.66
N THR A 299 5.09 -38.76 -51.32
CA THR A 299 4.99 -39.86 -50.31
C THR A 299 5.32 -39.68 -48.80
N THR A 300 4.25 -39.52 -47.99
CA THR A 300 3.81 -40.18 -46.69
C THR A 300 4.82 -40.67 -45.61
N PRO A 301 4.46 -40.77 -44.30
CA PRO A 301 3.14 -40.61 -43.65
C PRO A 301 3.06 -39.62 -42.46
N ALA A 302 1.89 -38.99 -42.28
CA ALA A 302 1.59 -38.08 -41.17
C ALA A 302 1.04 -38.83 -39.93
N ALA A 303 1.57 -38.51 -38.76
CA ALA A 303 1.02 -38.87 -37.47
C ALA A 303 -0.21 -38.00 -37.13
N ALA A 304 -1.22 -38.63 -36.55
CA ALA A 304 -2.53 -38.05 -36.28
C ALA A 304 -2.52 -36.92 -35.24
N THR A 305 -3.01 -35.74 -35.62
CA THR A 305 -3.40 -34.66 -34.70
C THR A 305 -4.80 -34.93 -34.15
N LYS A 306 -4.94 -35.12 -32.83
CA LYS A 306 -6.23 -35.21 -32.16
C LYS A 306 -6.83 -33.81 -31.98
N SER A 307 -8.04 -33.60 -32.50
CA SER A 307 -8.83 -32.40 -32.28
C SER A 307 -9.45 -32.42 -30.87
N THR A 308 -9.46 -31.26 -30.22
CA THR A 308 -10.08 -31.06 -28.90
C THR A 308 -11.61 -31.12 -29.02
N PRO A 309 -12.31 -31.92 -28.20
CA PRO A 309 -13.77 -32.05 -28.29
C PRO A 309 -14.47 -30.82 -27.70
N VAL A 310 -14.81 -29.88 -28.58
CA VAL A 310 -15.56 -28.65 -28.28
C VAL A 310 -16.88 -28.92 -27.51
N GLY A 311 -17.45 -30.11 -27.66
CA GLY A 311 -18.68 -30.52 -26.94
C GLY A 311 -18.54 -30.63 -25.42
N ALA A 312 -17.34 -30.95 -24.89
CA ALA A 312 -17.12 -31.06 -23.44
C ALA A 312 -17.06 -29.69 -22.76
N ILE A 313 -16.58 -28.67 -23.47
CA ILE A 313 -16.43 -27.30 -22.95
C ILE A 313 -17.79 -26.58 -22.94
N ALA A 314 -18.64 -26.82 -23.93
CA ALA A 314 -19.97 -26.20 -23.99
C ALA A 314 -20.94 -26.75 -22.91
N GLY A 315 -20.83 -28.03 -22.54
CA GLY A 315 -21.71 -28.65 -21.54
C GLY A 315 -21.48 -28.16 -20.10
N GLY A 316 -20.22 -27.86 -19.74
CA GLY A 316 -19.87 -27.41 -18.39
C GLY A 316 -20.44 -26.03 -18.03
N ILE A 317 -20.47 -25.12 -19.01
CA ILE A 317 -20.93 -23.73 -18.79
C ILE A 317 -22.43 -23.70 -18.51
N VAL A 318 -23.22 -24.50 -19.23
CA VAL A 318 -24.68 -24.57 -19.02
C VAL A 318 -25.01 -25.17 -17.65
N GLY A 319 -24.25 -26.18 -17.21
CA GLY A 319 -24.39 -26.78 -15.89
C GLY A 319 -24.09 -25.80 -14.74
N CYS A 320 -23.00 -25.05 -14.83
CA CYS A 320 -22.63 -24.06 -13.81
C CYS A 320 -23.66 -22.93 -13.69
N VAL A 321 -24.21 -22.44 -14.81
CA VAL A 321 -25.22 -21.37 -14.81
C VAL A 321 -26.51 -21.84 -14.13
N ALA A 322 -26.94 -23.08 -14.37
CA ALA A 322 -28.12 -23.65 -13.73
C ALA A 322 -27.94 -23.81 -12.20
N VAL A 323 -26.77 -24.25 -11.75
CA VAL A 323 -26.46 -24.41 -10.31
C VAL A 323 -26.35 -23.04 -9.62
N LEU A 324 -25.72 -22.06 -10.26
CA LEU A 324 -25.64 -20.69 -9.72
C LEU A 324 -27.02 -20.05 -9.57
N ALA A 325 -27.93 -20.23 -10.54
CA ALA A 325 -29.30 -19.73 -10.45
C ALA A 325 -30.06 -20.35 -9.27
N LEU A 326 -29.88 -21.66 -9.02
CA LEU A 326 -30.48 -22.34 -7.87
C LEU A 326 -29.94 -21.83 -6.53
N ILE A 327 -28.62 -21.59 -6.42
CA ILE A 327 -28.00 -21.05 -5.19
C ILE A 327 -28.54 -19.64 -4.89
N VAL A 328 -28.62 -18.77 -5.90
CA VAL A 328 -29.16 -17.41 -5.73
C VAL A 328 -30.63 -17.45 -5.31
N GLY A 329 -31.44 -18.35 -5.91
CA GLY A 329 -32.83 -18.57 -5.52
C GLY A 329 -32.96 -19.02 -4.06
N LEU A 330 -32.12 -19.95 -3.62
CA LEU A 330 -32.11 -20.46 -2.25
C LEU A 330 -31.72 -19.38 -1.23
N VAL A 331 -30.70 -18.58 -1.53
CA VAL A 331 -30.26 -17.47 -0.68
C VAL A 331 -31.36 -16.41 -0.55
N PHE A 332 -32.03 -16.06 -1.65
CA PHE A 332 -33.14 -15.11 -1.62
C PHE A 332 -34.32 -15.64 -0.81
N TRP A 333 -34.65 -16.92 -0.96
CA TRP A 333 -35.69 -17.59 -0.16
C TRP A 333 -35.35 -17.60 1.33
N CYS A 334 -34.12 -17.95 1.70
CA CYS A 334 -33.67 -17.95 3.09
C CYS A 334 -33.69 -16.53 3.70
N ARG A 335 -33.30 -15.51 2.95
CA ARG A 335 -33.36 -14.10 3.40
C ARG A 335 -34.80 -13.61 3.56
N ARG A 336 -35.73 -14.04 2.69
CA ARG A 336 -37.15 -13.71 2.80
C ARG A 336 -37.79 -14.35 4.02
N ARG A 337 -37.44 -15.61 4.32
CA ARG A 337 -38.00 -16.35 5.47
C ARG A 337 -37.47 -15.84 6.82
N ARG A 338 -36.23 -15.32 6.87
CA ARG A 338 -35.65 -14.72 8.09
C ARG A 338 -36.21 -13.35 8.45
N ARG A 339 -36.97 -12.69 7.56
CA ARG A 339 -37.63 -11.41 7.85
C ARG A 339 -38.99 -11.55 8.56
N SER A 340 -39.43 -12.78 8.84
CA SER A 340 -40.72 -13.05 9.49
C SER A 340 -40.63 -13.42 10.98
N VAL A 341 -39.46 -13.29 11.63
CA VAL A 341 -39.27 -13.68 13.05
C VAL A 341 -38.68 -12.55 13.93
N ALA A 342 -38.48 -11.34 13.40
CA ALA A 342 -38.00 -10.19 14.19
C ALA A 342 -39.14 -9.23 14.60
N ALA A 343 -40.25 -9.78 15.11
CA ALA A 343 -41.35 -9.01 15.66
C ALA A 343 -41.94 -9.68 16.92
N ASP A 344 -41.09 -10.11 17.88
CA ASP A 344 -41.58 -10.47 19.21
C ASP A 344 -40.53 -10.38 20.33
N THR A 345 -39.77 -9.26 20.37
CA THR A 345 -38.88 -8.96 21.51
C THR A 345 -38.91 -7.47 21.85
N ARG A 346 -40.13 -6.95 22.03
CA ARG A 346 -40.39 -5.65 22.65
C ARG A 346 -41.60 -5.72 23.59
N ARG A 347 -41.65 -6.74 24.45
CA ARG A 347 -42.69 -6.85 25.50
C ARG A 347 -42.22 -7.61 26.73
N THR A 348 -41.19 -7.15 27.44
CA THR A 348 -41.10 -7.41 28.90
C THR A 348 -40.17 -6.41 29.59
N SER A 349 -40.74 -5.33 30.11
CA SER A 349 -40.37 -4.67 31.39
C SER A 349 -41.08 -3.31 31.46
N ALA A 350 -42.34 -3.36 31.88
CA ALA A 350 -43.05 -2.26 32.52
C ALA A 350 -43.43 -2.81 33.91
N ASN A 351 -43.02 -2.17 35.00
CA ASN A 351 -43.83 -1.24 35.81
C ASN A 351 -43.04 -0.95 37.12
N PRO A 352 -43.52 -0.09 38.04
CA PRO A 352 -43.68 1.36 37.92
C PRO A 352 -43.20 2.10 39.20
N PHE A 353 -42.97 3.42 39.15
CA PHE A 353 -43.23 4.27 40.32
C PHE A 353 -43.55 5.70 39.85
N THR A 354 -44.80 6.11 40.07
CA THR A 354 -45.35 7.47 40.05
C THR A 354 -45.60 7.87 41.53
N MET A 355 -45.68 9.10 42.03
CA MET A 355 -46.07 10.46 41.61
C MET A 355 -45.23 11.46 42.46
N ALA A 356 -45.09 12.77 42.21
CA ALA A 356 -46.06 13.83 41.91
C ALA A 356 -45.30 15.04 41.30
N ALA A 357 -45.75 15.68 40.22
CA ALA A 357 -46.74 16.78 40.15
C ALA A 357 -46.40 17.91 41.14
N ALA A 358 -46.22 19.18 40.79
CA ALA A 358 -46.87 20.09 39.84
C ALA A 358 -45.92 21.34 39.71
N GLU A 359 -45.99 22.32 38.81
CA GLU A 359 -47.00 22.83 37.89
C GLU A 359 -46.36 23.96 37.02
N THR A 360 -46.86 24.11 35.78
CA THR A 360 -47.11 25.35 35.00
C THR A 360 -46.03 26.43 34.69
N LEU A 361 -45.54 26.38 33.44
CA LEU A 361 -45.75 27.32 32.29
C LEU A 361 -45.46 28.86 32.38
N PRO A 362 -45.29 29.55 31.22
CA PRO A 362 -44.20 30.50 30.95
C PRO A 362 -44.64 31.96 30.70
N ALA A 363 -43.68 32.89 30.60
CA ALA A 363 -43.72 34.18 29.91
C ALA A 363 -42.43 34.97 30.29
N SER A 364 -41.86 35.93 29.56
CA SER A 364 -41.98 36.47 28.21
C SER A 364 -40.91 37.58 28.09
N VAL A 365 -40.50 37.88 26.86
CA VAL A 365 -40.20 39.24 26.34
C VAL A 365 -39.04 40.08 26.91
N ALA A 366 -38.11 40.35 25.99
CA ALA A 366 -37.40 41.59 25.66
C ALA A 366 -36.84 42.52 26.75
N GLY A 367 -35.56 42.85 26.58
CA GLY A 367 -34.92 44.03 27.13
C GLY A 367 -33.59 44.28 26.45
N ALA A 368 -33.61 45.01 25.34
CA ALA A 368 -32.42 45.53 24.68
C ALA A 368 -31.96 46.83 25.35
N GLN A 369 -30.64 47.04 25.32
CA GLN A 369 -29.91 48.31 25.42
C GLN A 369 -29.87 49.03 26.77
N TYR A 370 -28.66 49.31 27.26
CA TYR A 370 -28.05 50.64 27.47
C TYR A 370 -26.59 50.37 27.93
N ALA A 371 -25.61 50.69 27.09
CA ALA A 371 -24.83 51.94 27.13
C ALA A 371 -23.74 51.99 28.21
N SER A 372 -22.51 51.90 27.72
CA SER A 372 -21.30 52.62 28.08
C SER A 372 -21.38 53.55 29.30
N THR A 373 -20.44 53.41 30.24
CA THR A 373 -19.55 54.52 30.62
C THR A 373 -18.39 54.06 31.50
N SER A 374 -17.24 54.63 31.17
CA SER A 374 -15.94 54.62 31.81
C SER A 374 -15.89 55.34 33.15
N SER A 375 -15.05 54.87 34.06
CA SER A 375 -14.19 55.66 34.98
C SER A 375 -13.29 54.64 35.70
N ALA A 376 -11.95 54.68 35.69
CA ALA A 376 -10.95 55.73 35.93
C ALA A 376 -10.15 55.35 37.20
N LEU A 377 -8.84 55.20 37.00
CA LEU A 377 -7.74 55.55 37.90
C LEU A 377 -7.48 54.68 39.15
N TYR A 378 -6.28 54.08 39.20
CA TYR A 378 -5.27 54.47 40.18
C TYR A 378 -3.85 54.27 39.60
N SER A 379 -3.01 55.27 39.85
CA SER A 379 -1.59 55.37 39.50
C SER A 379 -0.77 55.41 40.80
N SER A 380 0.45 54.85 40.80
CA SER A 380 1.58 55.13 41.71
C SER A 380 2.62 54.00 41.58
N THR A 381 3.66 54.11 40.75
CA THR A 381 4.98 54.76 40.94
C THR A 381 6.04 53.95 41.73
N GLY A 382 7.23 53.85 41.11
CA GLY A 382 8.56 53.62 41.72
C GLY A 382 9.00 52.15 41.79
N GLY A 383 10.12 51.68 41.25
CA GLY A 383 11.36 52.33 40.78
C GLY A 383 12.58 51.82 41.57
N ALA A 384 13.60 51.36 40.84
CA ALA A 384 15.02 51.13 41.21
C ALA A 384 15.51 49.70 41.53
N GLN A 385 16.14 49.11 40.48
CA GLN A 385 17.52 48.61 40.38
C GLN A 385 18.26 48.06 41.61
N TYR A 386 18.84 46.85 41.44
CA TYR A 386 20.23 46.54 41.80
C TYR A 386 20.84 45.55 40.78
N SER A 387 22.09 45.84 40.41
CA SER A 387 23.00 45.11 39.51
C SER A 387 23.96 44.23 40.32
N TYR A 388 24.60 43.22 39.69
CA TYR A 388 25.91 42.56 39.92
C TYR A 388 25.77 41.13 39.30
N SER A 389 26.68 40.49 38.57
CA SER A 389 27.96 40.80 37.93
C SER A 389 28.25 39.70 36.89
N ALA A 390 28.94 40.05 35.81
CA ALA A 390 29.55 39.11 34.87
C ALA A 390 30.98 38.76 35.32
N VAL A 391 31.43 37.53 35.07
CA VAL A 391 32.84 37.15 34.98
C VAL A 391 33.02 36.37 33.69
N GLY A 392 33.92 36.86 32.84
CA GLY A 392 34.24 36.26 31.55
C GLY A 392 35.42 35.29 31.60
N SER A 393 35.74 34.72 30.45
CA SER A 393 37.10 34.34 30.03
C SER A 393 37.13 34.25 28.51
N GLN A 394 38.13 34.90 27.92
CA GLN A 394 38.40 35.03 26.49
C GLN A 394 39.60 34.16 26.06
N HIS A 395 39.58 33.78 24.76
CA HIS A 395 40.71 33.51 23.83
C HIS A 395 41.64 32.31 24.12
N ALA A 396 42.15 31.53 23.14
CA ALA A 396 42.69 31.91 21.84
C ALA A 396 42.76 30.76 20.78
N ARG A 397 43.17 31.19 19.57
CA ARG A 397 43.33 30.63 18.20
C ARG A 397 43.88 29.19 17.93
N PRO A 398 43.80 28.75 16.64
CA PRO A 398 44.14 27.42 16.11
C PRO A 398 45.45 27.35 15.30
N GLU A 399 46.00 26.13 15.10
CA GLU A 399 47.06 25.75 14.12
C GLU A 399 46.99 24.22 13.85
N THR A 400 46.70 23.74 12.63
CA THR A 400 47.53 23.42 11.43
C THR A 400 48.10 21.97 11.33
N LEU A 401 47.82 21.37 10.16
CA LEU A 401 48.52 20.35 9.33
C LEU A 401 49.57 19.34 9.89
N GLY A 402 49.43 18.10 9.40
CA GLY A 402 50.54 17.12 9.19
C GLY A 402 50.05 15.66 9.24
N SER A 403 49.65 15.03 8.12
CA SER A 403 50.45 14.08 7.31
C SER A 403 51.42 13.17 8.09
N SER A 404 51.21 11.86 8.12
CA SER A 404 51.85 10.91 7.19
C SER A 404 51.67 9.44 7.60
N SER A 405 51.72 8.58 6.60
CA SER A 405 51.66 7.12 6.54
C SER A 405 52.75 6.37 7.32
N MET A 406 52.47 5.13 7.75
CA MET A 406 53.30 3.93 7.49
C MET A 406 52.63 2.61 7.96
N TYR A 407 52.35 1.71 7.02
CA TYR A 407 52.44 0.24 7.17
C TYR A 407 53.94 -0.17 7.17
N PRO A 408 54.38 -1.44 7.36
CA PRO A 408 53.64 -2.71 7.51
C PRO A 408 54.16 -3.65 8.64
N ASP A 409 53.43 -4.75 8.92
CA ASP A 409 53.86 -6.15 8.70
C ASP A 409 53.12 -7.16 9.61
N ALA A 410 52.54 -8.18 8.96
CA ALA A 410 52.22 -9.50 9.51
C ALA A 410 53.52 -10.36 9.49
N PRO A 411 53.61 -11.66 9.91
CA PRO A 411 52.52 -12.63 10.09
C PRO A 411 52.68 -13.68 11.24
N GLY A 412 51.61 -14.47 11.45
CA GLY A 412 51.76 -15.93 11.49
C GLY A 412 51.48 -16.68 12.81
N ALA A 413 50.69 -17.75 12.64
CA ALA A 413 50.66 -19.02 13.38
C ALA A 413 49.69 -19.15 14.59
N GLY A 414 48.54 -19.81 14.34
CA GLY A 414 48.02 -20.87 15.22
C GLY A 414 48.89 -22.14 15.12
N PRO A 415 48.50 -23.34 15.62
CA PRO A 415 47.13 -23.82 15.91
C PRO A 415 46.99 -24.63 17.23
N ALA A 416 45.78 -25.11 17.56
CA ALA A 416 45.49 -26.52 17.91
C ALA A 416 44.09 -26.72 18.54
N TYR A 417 43.41 -27.77 18.06
CA TYR A 417 42.14 -28.34 18.50
C TYR A 417 42.24 -29.06 19.86
N PRO A 418 41.10 -29.53 20.42
CA PRO A 418 40.87 -30.98 20.28
C PRO A 418 39.44 -31.41 19.93
N TYR A 419 39.40 -32.53 19.21
CA TYR A 419 38.28 -33.43 18.93
C TYR A 419 37.71 -34.07 20.20
N MET A 420 36.39 -34.27 20.26
CA MET A 420 35.78 -35.56 20.63
C MET A 420 34.45 -35.77 19.90
N ARG A 421 34.22 -37.03 19.54
CA ARG A 421 33.24 -37.58 18.59
C ARG A 421 31.89 -37.97 19.26
N PRO A 422 30.86 -38.36 18.47
CA PRO A 422 29.45 -38.33 18.84
C PRO A 422 28.91 -39.65 19.44
N ALA A 423 27.75 -39.58 20.11
CA ALA A 423 27.01 -40.76 20.56
C ALA A 423 25.49 -40.61 20.40
N SER A 424 24.90 -41.58 19.71
CA SER A 424 23.52 -42.10 19.72
C SER A 424 23.57 -43.42 18.92
N PRO A 425 22.66 -44.43 19.04
CA PRO A 425 21.30 -44.41 19.62
C PRO A 425 20.91 -45.67 20.46
N HIS A 426 19.72 -45.68 21.12
CA HIS A 426 18.69 -46.76 21.19
C HIS A 426 17.70 -46.65 22.39
N PRO A 427 16.50 -47.29 22.33
CA PRO A 427 15.23 -46.86 22.94
C PRO A 427 14.83 -47.67 24.21
N PRO A 428 13.61 -47.44 24.75
CA PRO A 428 12.60 -48.53 24.68
C PRO A 428 11.13 -48.12 24.49
N THR A 429 10.46 -48.93 23.65
CA THR A 429 9.11 -49.53 23.66
C THR A 429 7.97 -49.05 24.59
N ASP A 430 6.81 -48.87 23.94
CA ASP A 430 5.44 -49.35 24.23
C ASP A 430 4.78 -49.18 25.62
N ALA A 431 3.67 -48.43 25.63
CA ALA A 431 2.40 -48.90 26.18
C ALA A 431 1.21 -48.13 25.58
N ALA A 432 0.36 -48.84 24.84
CA ALA A 432 -0.97 -48.42 24.48
C ALA A 432 -1.92 -48.52 25.69
N SER A 433 -2.83 -47.56 25.85
CA SER A 433 -4.22 -47.83 26.25
C SER A 433 -5.12 -46.60 26.08
N SER A 434 -6.18 -46.82 25.32
CA SER A 434 -7.38 -46.01 25.18
C SER A 434 -8.15 -45.91 26.50
N TYR A 435 -8.71 -44.73 26.84
CA TYR A 435 -10.14 -44.51 27.09
C TYR A 435 -10.42 -43.07 27.59
N GLY A 436 -11.50 -42.48 27.09
CA GLY A 436 -12.42 -41.68 27.90
C GLY A 436 -12.14 -40.18 28.00
N GLY A 437 -12.95 -39.39 27.28
CA GLY A 437 -13.03 -37.96 27.50
C GLY A 437 -13.71 -37.58 28.82
N ALA A 438 -13.46 -36.36 29.28
CA ALA A 438 -14.47 -35.47 29.86
C ALA A 438 -13.83 -34.11 30.13
N SER A 439 -14.57 -33.09 29.71
CA SER A 439 -14.51 -31.69 30.11
C SER A 439 -14.32 -31.47 31.62
N HIS A 440 -13.42 -30.55 31.99
CA HIS A 440 -13.57 -29.81 33.25
C HIS A 440 -13.15 -28.34 33.09
N ALA A 441 -14.15 -27.47 33.21
CA ALA A 441 -14.01 -26.05 33.46
C ALA A 441 -13.57 -25.84 34.92
N HIS A 442 -12.53 -25.03 35.13
CA HIS A 442 -12.15 -24.56 36.45
C HIS A 442 -12.95 -23.31 36.80
N ASN A 443 -13.89 -23.48 37.73
CA ASN A 443 -14.51 -22.44 38.52
C ASN A 443 -13.62 -22.19 39.74
N LEU A 444 -13.18 -20.96 39.95
CA LEU A 444 -12.51 -20.54 41.19
C LEU A 444 -13.34 -19.45 41.84
N SER A 445 -13.98 -19.86 42.93
CA SER A 445 -14.72 -19.07 43.91
C SER A 445 -13.75 -18.26 44.77
N GLY A 446 -13.90 -16.93 44.76
CA GLY A 446 -13.26 -16.00 45.69
C GLY A 446 -14.29 -15.40 46.65
N SER A 447 -14.12 -15.68 47.93
CA SER A 447 -14.97 -15.32 49.05
C SER A 447 -15.01 -13.82 49.36
N TYR A 448 -16.23 -13.31 49.61
CA TYR A 448 -16.50 -11.99 50.19
C TYR A 448 -15.94 -11.88 51.62
N THR A 449 -15.20 -10.81 51.89
CA THR A 449 -15.02 -10.27 53.25
C THR A 449 -15.46 -8.82 53.27
N SER A 450 -16.17 -8.46 54.33
CA SER A 450 -16.88 -7.20 54.54
C SER A 450 -16.01 -6.20 55.30
N GLY A 451 -16.09 -4.92 54.91
CA GLY A 451 -16.08 -3.80 55.85
C GLY A 451 -14.82 -2.93 55.91
N SER A 452 -14.82 -1.82 55.16
CA SER A 452 -14.73 -0.45 55.70
C SER A 452 -14.64 0.58 54.56
N ASP A 453 -15.62 1.50 54.51
CA ASP A 453 -15.72 2.59 53.53
C ASP A 453 -14.69 3.71 53.80
N PRO A 454 -14.04 4.28 52.76
CA PRO A 454 -13.44 5.61 52.82
C PRO A 454 -14.38 6.68 52.21
N PRO A 455 -14.19 7.97 52.54
CA PRO A 455 -15.16 9.04 52.29
C PRO A 455 -15.24 9.48 50.81
N PRO A 456 -16.34 10.14 50.38
CA PRO A 456 -16.56 10.51 48.99
C PRO A 456 -15.80 11.79 48.65
N GLY A 457 -14.85 11.72 47.71
CA GLY A 457 -14.16 12.92 47.25
C GLY A 457 -12.84 12.69 46.55
N ALA A 458 -12.80 11.85 45.51
CA ALA A 458 -11.71 11.87 44.54
C ALA A 458 -12.26 11.42 43.19
N GLY A 459 -12.29 12.33 42.21
CA GLY A 459 -12.56 11.97 40.83
C GLY A 459 -11.48 10.99 40.36
N TYR A 460 -11.90 9.78 39.98
CA TYR A 460 -10.99 8.86 39.32
C TYR A 460 -10.59 9.46 37.97
N PRO A 461 -9.29 9.62 37.66
CA PRO A 461 -8.88 9.87 36.30
C PRO A 461 -9.35 8.69 35.46
N THR A 462 -10.00 8.98 34.34
CA THR A 462 -10.25 7.98 33.29
C THR A 462 -8.95 7.25 33.00
N PRO A 463 -8.92 5.90 32.99
CA PRO A 463 -7.69 5.19 32.71
C PRO A 463 -7.25 5.55 31.29
N THR A 464 -6.13 6.27 31.18
CA THR A 464 -5.44 6.46 29.91
C THR A 464 -5.07 5.07 29.38
N PRO A 465 -5.41 4.70 28.14
CA PRO A 465 -5.03 3.41 27.60
C PRO A 465 -3.50 3.27 27.66
N SER A 466 -3.02 2.07 28.01
CA SER A 466 -1.59 1.75 27.97
C SER A 466 -1.02 2.06 26.57
N GLU A 467 0.29 2.32 26.48
CA GLU A 467 0.95 2.54 25.18
C GLU A 467 0.67 1.40 24.20
N THR A 468 0.61 0.16 24.69
CA THR A 468 0.23 -1.04 23.94
C THR A 468 -1.22 -0.96 23.41
N SER A 469 -2.17 -0.51 24.23
CA SER A 469 -3.58 -0.37 23.81
C SER A 469 -3.76 0.78 22.82
N ARG A 470 -3.01 1.88 22.97
CA ARG A 470 -2.99 2.96 21.98
C ARG A 470 -2.39 2.46 20.68
N LYS A 471 -1.21 1.83 20.71
CA LYS A 471 -0.56 1.23 19.54
C LYS A 471 -1.51 0.30 18.78
N TYR A 472 -2.17 -0.62 19.48
CA TYR A 472 -3.16 -1.52 18.87
C TYR A 472 -4.34 -0.79 18.20
N GLN A 473 -4.87 0.27 18.83
CA GLN A 473 -5.92 1.09 18.22
C GLN A 473 -5.43 1.88 17.00
N ARG A 474 -4.17 2.35 17.00
CA ARG A 474 -3.53 3.01 15.84
C ARG A 474 -3.46 2.06 14.66
N GLU A 475 -2.99 0.85 14.91
CA GLU A 475 -2.76 -0.18 13.90
C GLU A 475 -4.07 -0.67 13.25
N LEU A 476 -5.14 -0.82 14.05
CA LEU A 476 -6.47 -1.13 13.50
C LEU A 476 -7.03 -0.01 12.62
N ALA A 477 -6.84 1.24 13.02
CA ALA A 477 -7.28 2.39 12.23
C ALA A 477 -6.50 2.52 10.91
N ALA A 478 -5.19 2.26 10.94
CA ALA A 478 -4.33 2.26 9.74
C ALA A 478 -4.77 1.18 8.75
N THR A 479 -4.96 -0.04 9.24
CA THR A 479 -5.43 -1.17 8.44
C THR A 479 -6.77 -0.87 7.78
N ALA A 480 -7.74 -0.32 8.54
CA ALA A 480 -9.05 0.03 8.01
C ALA A 480 -8.99 1.17 6.98
N ALA A 481 -8.14 2.16 7.21
CA ALA A 481 -7.95 3.28 6.30
C ALA A 481 -7.39 2.82 4.94
N PHE A 482 -6.38 1.95 4.96
CA PHE A 482 -5.79 1.41 3.73
C PHE A 482 -6.74 0.49 2.97
N MET A 483 -7.48 -0.38 3.67
CA MET A 483 -8.49 -1.25 3.03
C MET A 483 -9.62 -0.46 2.34
N ASN A 484 -9.87 0.78 2.78
CA ASN A 484 -10.84 1.69 2.18
C ASN A 484 -10.24 2.63 1.12
N MET A 485 -8.93 2.56 0.84
CA MET A 485 -8.34 3.31 -0.25
C MET A 485 -8.80 2.72 -1.59
N PRO A 486 -9.21 3.56 -2.56
CA PRO A 486 -9.62 3.08 -3.87
C PRO A 486 -8.42 2.45 -4.58
N LEU A 487 -8.36 1.12 -4.57
CA LEU A 487 -7.55 0.37 -5.52
C LEU A 487 -8.03 0.77 -6.92
N ALA A 488 -7.08 1.07 -7.81
CA ALA A 488 -7.38 1.36 -9.20
C ALA A 488 -8.26 0.22 -9.76
N PRO A 489 -9.49 0.50 -10.24
CA PRO A 489 -10.29 -0.52 -10.86
C PRO A 489 -9.64 -0.89 -12.19
N LEU A 490 -9.06 -2.09 -12.27
CA LEU A 490 -8.68 -2.71 -13.55
C LEU A 490 -9.96 -2.98 -14.33
N ARG A 491 -10.38 -2.00 -15.15
CA ARG A 491 -11.54 -2.15 -16.00
C ARG A 491 -11.15 -2.97 -17.22
N ALA A 492 -11.58 -4.23 -17.24
CA ALA A 492 -11.60 -5.03 -18.45
C ALA A 492 -12.39 -4.28 -19.53
N SER A 493 -11.72 -3.90 -20.61
CA SER A 493 -12.32 -3.28 -21.79
C SER A 493 -13.17 -4.30 -22.55
N GLY A 494 -14.45 -4.41 -22.16
CA GLY A 494 -15.50 -5.04 -22.96
C GLY A 494 -16.21 -4.01 -23.84
N PRO A 495 -16.73 -4.40 -25.02
CA PRO A 495 -17.35 -3.47 -25.97
C PRO A 495 -18.61 -2.82 -25.38
N ARG A 496 -18.74 -1.51 -25.62
CA ARG A 496 -19.84 -0.65 -25.15
C ARG A 496 -21.21 -1.28 -25.47
N ALA A 497 -21.95 -1.64 -24.42
CA ALA A 497 -23.40 -1.82 -24.52
C ALA A 497 -24.04 -0.42 -24.65
N VAL A 498 -24.69 -0.18 -25.78
CA VAL A 498 -25.51 1.02 -26.04
C VAL A 498 -26.71 0.97 -25.10
N VAL A 499 -26.75 1.88 -24.13
CA VAL A 499 -27.95 2.10 -23.31
C VAL A 499 -28.87 3.04 -24.08
N LEU A 500 -29.93 2.48 -24.68
CA LEU A 500 -31.08 3.23 -25.19
C LEU A 500 -31.75 3.95 -24.02
N ARG A 501 -31.64 5.28 -23.97
CA ARG A 501 -32.45 6.11 -23.07
C ARG A 501 -33.82 6.32 -23.71
N HIS A 502 -34.84 5.74 -23.09
CA HIS A 502 -36.24 6.04 -23.38
C HIS A 502 -36.55 7.44 -22.82
N HIS A 503 -36.88 8.41 -23.69
CA HIS A 503 -37.42 9.69 -23.26
C HIS A 503 -38.88 9.51 -22.86
N GLN A 504 -39.24 9.93 -21.64
CA GLN A 504 -40.62 10.14 -21.23
C GLN A 504 -41.09 11.50 -21.76
N ASP A 505 -42.22 11.44 -22.44
CA ASP A 505 -42.99 12.55 -22.99
C ASP A 505 -43.37 13.56 -21.89
N SER A 506 -43.07 14.83 -22.12
CA SER A 506 -43.64 15.95 -21.39
C SER A 506 -44.13 16.94 -22.44
N GLY A 507 -45.35 16.68 -22.90
CA GLY A 507 -46.08 17.57 -23.78
C GLY A 507 -46.21 18.96 -23.19
N VAL A 508 -45.51 19.91 -23.79
CA VAL A 508 -45.85 21.32 -23.77
C VAL A 508 -45.75 21.81 -25.22
N ARG A 509 -46.90 22.13 -25.80
CA ARG A 509 -46.98 22.85 -27.08
C ARG A 509 -47.02 24.34 -26.76
N LEU A 510 -46.05 25.09 -27.27
CA LEU A 510 -46.18 26.54 -27.44
C LEU A 510 -45.73 26.93 -28.85
N ASN A 511 -46.46 27.89 -29.41
CA ASN A 511 -46.58 28.21 -30.82
C ASN A 511 -45.33 28.84 -31.44
N SER A 512 -45.20 28.59 -32.74
CA SER A 512 -44.32 29.23 -33.71
C SER A 512 -44.47 30.75 -33.79
N ALA A 513 -43.35 31.48 -33.77
CA ALA A 513 -43.14 32.75 -34.48
C ALA A 513 -41.64 33.09 -34.62
N SER A 514 -41.19 33.07 -35.88
CA SER A 514 -40.21 33.90 -36.58
C SER A 514 -39.15 34.76 -35.85
N SER A 515 -37.94 34.64 -36.41
CA SER A 515 -36.91 35.68 -36.59
C SER A 515 -36.05 36.07 -35.38
N LEU A 516 -34.76 35.73 -35.44
CA LEU A 516 -33.64 36.67 -35.43
C LEU A 516 -32.34 35.87 -35.65
N GLY A 517 -31.59 36.25 -36.68
CA GLY A 517 -30.41 35.52 -37.16
C GLY A 517 -29.15 35.79 -36.35
N VAL A 518 -28.31 34.76 -36.26
CA VAL A 518 -26.88 34.86 -35.97
C VAL A 518 -26.17 33.80 -36.85
N PRO A 519 -25.14 34.14 -37.65
CA PRO A 519 -24.44 33.16 -38.49
C PRO A 519 -23.48 32.29 -37.67
N LEU A 520 -23.45 30.99 -37.97
CA LEU A 520 -22.44 30.05 -37.49
C LEU A 520 -21.15 30.17 -38.33
N PRO A 521 -19.96 29.93 -37.76
CA PRO A 521 -18.69 30.00 -38.48
C PRO A 521 -18.49 28.80 -39.44
N GLU A 522 -17.94 29.07 -40.62
CA GLU A 522 -17.53 28.09 -41.64
C GLU A 522 -16.40 27.16 -41.12
N PRO A 523 -16.37 25.88 -41.54
CA PRO A 523 -15.26 24.98 -41.26
C PRO A 523 -14.07 25.24 -42.20
N GLU A 524 -12.86 25.29 -41.64
CA GLU A 524 -11.59 25.41 -42.38
C GLU A 524 -11.31 24.19 -43.28
N PRO A 525 -10.59 24.36 -44.40
CA PRO A 525 -10.37 23.30 -45.39
C PRO A 525 -9.30 22.28 -44.96
N GLU A 526 -9.62 21.02 -45.22
CA GLU A 526 -8.77 19.83 -45.06
C GLU A 526 -7.56 19.88 -46.02
N ILE A 527 -6.34 19.87 -45.45
CA ILE A 527 -5.09 19.77 -46.21
C ILE A 527 -4.76 18.29 -46.43
N VAL A 528 -4.85 17.83 -47.67
CA VAL A 528 -4.46 16.48 -48.10
C VAL A 528 -3.07 16.55 -48.71
N GLU A 529 -2.05 16.02 -48.03
CA GLU A 529 -0.72 15.79 -48.61
C GLU A 529 -0.72 14.51 -49.46
N LEU A 530 -0.43 14.66 -50.75
CA LEU A 530 -0.21 13.54 -51.68
C LEU A 530 1.29 13.20 -51.74
N PRO A 531 1.69 11.91 -51.71
CA PRO A 531 3.09 11.52 -51.84
C PRO A 531 3.62 11.74 -53.28
N PRO A 532 4.93 12.02 -53.45
CA PRO A 532 5.51 12.34 -54.74
C PRO A 532 5.52 11.14 -55.69
N GLY A 533 4.94 11.33 -56.88
CA GLY A 533 4.99 10.38 -57.98
C GLY A 533 6.38 10.31 -58.62
N TYR A 534 6.88 9.08 -58.79
CA TYR A 534 8.07 8.80 -59.57
C TYR A 534 7.78 8.98 -61.07
N SER A 535 8.49 9.89 -61.73
CA SER A 535 8.62 9.90 -63.19
C SER A 535 9.86 9.09 -63.59
N ARG A 536 9.64 8.06 -64.43
CA ARG A 536 10.69 7.39 -65.22
C ARG A 536 11.01 8.25 -66.45
N GLU A 537 12.27 8.63 -66.61
CA GLU A 537 12.99 8.66 -67.90
C GLU A 537 14.44 8.25 -67.69
#